data_AF-A0A803XUA3-F1
#
_entry.id   AF-A0A803XUA3-F1
#
_cell.length_a   1.000
_cell.length_b   1.000
_cell.length_c   1.000
_cell.angle_alpha   90.00
_cell.angle_beta   90.00
_cell.angle_gamma   90.00
#
_symmetry.space_group_name_H-M   'P 1'
#
loop_
_entity.id
_entity.type
_entity.pdbx_description
1 polymer ?
#
loop_
_entity_poly.entity_id
_entity_poly.type
_entity_poly.pdbx_seq_one_letter_code
_entity_poly.pdbx_strand_id
1 'polypeptide(L)'
;MPPVFLLLLPYLWTLQMEIPNFGNSILECLNEQRLQGLYCDVSVVVKGHAFKAHRAVLAASSSYFRDLFNSSKSSVVELPAAVQPQ
;
A
#
# COMPACT_ATOMS: atom_id res chain seq x y z
N MET A 1 -11.76 -2.34 50.86
CA MET A 1 -11.40 -3.47 49.98
C MET A 1 -11.16 -2.92 48.58
N PRO A 2 -9.90 -2.78 48.14
CA PRO A 2 -9.64 -2.28 46.78
C PRO A 2 -10.13 -3.32 45.76
N PRO A 3 -10.72 -2.89 44.65
CA PRO A 3 -11.29 -3.79 43.66
C PRO A 3 -10.19 -4.64 43.02
N VAL A 4 -10.47 -5.93 42.88
CA VAL A 4 -9.68 -6.97 42.19
C VAL A 4 -9.22 -6.61 40.76
N PHE A 5 -9.69 -5.49 40.22
CA PHE A 5 -9.38 -4.98 38.89
C PHE A 5 -7.89 -4.63 38.69
N LEU A 6 -7.15 -4.32 39.75
CA LEU A 6 -5.71 -4.02 39.68
C LEU A 6 -4.82 -5.27 39.54
N LEU A 7 -5.34 -6.48 39.79
CA LEU A 7 -4.57 -7.74 39.71
C LEU A 7 -4.55 -8.37 38.31
N LEU A 8 -5.32 -7.84 37.35
CA LEU A 8 -5.35 -8.34 35.97
C LEU A 8 -4.49 -7.53 34.98
N LEU A 9 -3.90 -6.41 35.42
CA LEU A 9 -2.97 -5.61 34.62
C LEU A 9 -1.75 -6.39 34.06
N PRO A 10 -1.16 -7.39 34.75
CA PRO A 10 -0.04 -8.16 34.17
C PRO A 10 -0.50 -9.28 33.23
N TYR A 11 -1.81 -9.51 33.05
CA TYR A 11 -2.33 -10.49 32.08
C TYR A 11 -2.75 -9.89 30.75
N LEU A 12 -2.67 -8.56 30.60
CA LEU A 12 -2.71 -7.92 29.29
C LEU A 12 -1.33 -8.02 28.62
N TRP A 13 -0.74 -9.23 28.59
CA TRP A 13 0.41 -9.52 27.73
C TRP A 13 -0.09 -9.42 26.29
N THR A 14 0.05 -8.23 25.72
CA THR A 14 0.01 -8.07 24.28
C THR A 14 1.13 -8.94 23.73
N LEU A 15 0.77 -10.00 23.00
CA LEU A 15 1.73 -10.79 22.24
C LEU A 15 2.29 -9.89 21.14
N GLN A 16 3.37 -9.18 21.45
CA GLN A 16 4.09 -8.38 20.48
C GLN A 16 4.97 -9.32 19.66
N MET A 17 4.52 -9.63 18.44
CA MET A 17 5.36 -10.28 17.43
C MET A 17 5.90 -9.18 16.51
N GLU A 18 7.22 -9.06 16.45
CA GLU A 18 7.90 -8.17 15.51
C GLU A 18 8.75 -9.03 14.58
N ILE A 19 8.42 -8.99 13.28
CA ILE A 19 9.22 -9.65 12.25
C ILE A 19 10.26 -8.64 11.76
N PRO A 20 11.57 -8.90 11.93
CA PRO A 20 12.59 -7.96 11.48
C PRO A 20 12.50 -7.78 9.95
N ASN A 21 12.69 -6.55 9.48
CA ASN A 21 12.66 -6.19 8.04
C ASN A 21 11.36 -6.54 7.28
N PHE A 22 10.24 -6.78 7.98
CA PHE A 22 8.98 -7.20 7.36
C PHE A 22 8.53 -6.30 6.21
N GLY A 23 8.58 -4.97 6.40
CA GLY A 23 8.18 -4.02 5.36
C GLY A 23 8.99 -4.17 4.06
N ASN A 24 10.30 -4.40 4.16
CA ASN A 24 11.16 -4.57 2.99
C ASN A 24 10.81 -5.86 2.24
N SER A 25 10.64 -6.97 2.96
CA SER A 25 10.26 -8.27 2.37
C SER A 25 8.88 -8.22 1.69
N ILE A 26 7.92 -7.50 2.28
CA ILE A 26 6.60 -7.30 1.67
C ILE A 26 6.71 -6.44 0.40
N LEU A 27 7.46 -5.34 0.43
CA LEU A 27 7.64 -4.48 -0.74
C LEU A 27 8.36 -5.20 -1.89
N GLU A 28 9.33 -6.05 -1.59
CA GLU A 28 10.00 -6.91 -2.57
C GLU A 28 9.00 -7.87 -3.23
N CYS A 29 8.20 -8.59 -2.43
CA CYS A 29 7.16 -9.48 -2.94
C CYS A 29 6.11 -8.74 -3.79
N LEU A 30 5.64 -7.56 -3.36
CA LEU A 30 4.70 -6.74 -4.13
C LEU A 30 5.30 -6.30 -5.47
N ASN A 31 6.60 -6.01 -5.50
CA ASN A 31 7.29 -5.66 -6.74
C ASN A 31 7.39 -6.85 -7.70
N GLU A 32 7.69 -8.06 -7.21
CA GLU A 32 7.67 -9.28 -8.02
C GLU A 32 6.28 -9.56 -8.59
N GLN A 33 5.23 -9.43 -7.76
CA GLN A 33 3.84 -9.56 -8.19
C GLN A 33 3.51 -8.56 -9.31
N ARG A 34 3.95 -7.30 -9.17
CA ARG A 34 3.78 -6.26 -10.20
C ARG A 34 4.44 -6.64 -11.51
N LEU A 35 5.68 -7.14 -11.48
CA LEU A 35 6.43 -7.56 -12.66
C LEU A 35 5.76 -8.74 -13.39
N GLN A 36 5.13 -9.64 -12.64
CA GLN A 36 4.36 -10.77 -13.19
C GLN A 36 2.91 -10.39 -13.55
N GLY A 37 2.46 -9.20 -13.18
CA GLY A 37 1.08 -8.74 -13.38
C GLY A 37 0.05 -9.43 -12.48
N LEU A 38 0.49 -9.95 -11.33
CA LEU A 38 -0.35 -10.62 -10.33
C LEU A 38 -0.94 -9.61 -9.36
N TYR A 39 -2.23 -9.78 -9.05
CA TYR A 39 -2.98 -8.97 -8.08
C TYR A 39 -3.00 -7.46 -8.35
N CYS A 40 -2.55 -7.02 -9.53
CA CYS A 40 -2.63 -5.63 -9.95
C CYS A 40 -4.09 -5.23 -10.21
N ASP A 41 -4.51 -4.14 -9.59
CA ASP A 41 -5.87 -3.59 -9.63
C ASP A 41 -5.96 -2.27 -10.42
N VAL A 42 -4.84 -1.82 -10.99
CA VAL A 42 -4.78 -0.65 -11.88
C VAL A 42 -3.74 -0.82 -12.99
N SER A 43 -4.05 -0.26 -14.16
CA SER A 43 -3.15 -0.06 -15.28
C SER A 43 -2.95 1.44 -15.52
N VAL A 44 -1.73 1.93 -15.31
CA VAL A 44 -1.34 3.32 -15.55
C VAL A 44 -0.84 3.43 -16.99
N VAL A 45 -1.47 4.27 -17.80
CA VAL A 45 -1.08 4.51 -19.19
C VAL A 45 -0.31 5.82 -19.28
N VAL A 46 0.90 5.74 -19.83
CA VAL A 46 1.78 6.90 -20.05
C VAL A 46 2.28 6.87 -21.48
N LYS A 47 1.95 7.91 -22.26
CA LYS A 47 2.36 8.02 -23.68
C LYS A 47 2.03 6.72 -24.46
N GLY A 48 0.82 6.19 -24.27
CA GLY A 48 0.34 4.97 -24.92
C GLY A 48 0.90 3.64 -24.37
N HIS A 49 1.78 3.67 -23.36
CA HIS A 49 2.33 2.48 -22.73
C HIS A 49 1.61 2.18 -21.43
N ALA A 50 1.12 0.95 -21.27
CA ALA A 50 0.38 0.51 -20.09
C ALA A 50 1.28 -0.20 -19.07
N PHE A 51 1.18 0.22 -17.81
CA PHE A 51 1.95 -0.32 -16.69
C PHE A 51 0.98 -0.83 -15.62
N LYS A 52 0.98 -2.15 -15.38
CA LYS A 52 0.23 -2.75 -14.26
C LYS A 52 0.86 -2.38 -12.93
N ALA A 53 0.03 -2.04 -11.95
CA ALA A 53 0.46 -1.67 -10.60
C ALA A 53 -0.62 -1.97 -9.56
N HIS A 54 -0.26 -1.76 -8.29
CA HIS A 54 -1.18 -1.84 -7.15
C HIS A 54 -1.54 -0.44 -6.66
N ARG A 55 -2.84 -0.13 -6.57
CA ARG A 55 -3.34 1.17 -6.10
C ARG A 55 -2.82 1.51 -4.71
N ALA A 56 -2.77 0.52 -3.81
CA ALA A 56 -2.29 0.70 -2.44
C ALA A 56 -0.84 1.20 -2.39
N VAL A 57 0.04 0.61 -3.21
CA VAL A 57 1.46 1.00 -3.27
C VAL A 57 1.59 2.43 -3.83
N LEU A 58 0.92 2.72 -4.95
CA LEU A 58 0.97 4.04 -5.57
C LEU A 58 0.40 5.14 -4.66
N ALA A 59 -0.72 4.89 -3.97
CA ALA A 59 -1.35 5.85 -3.06
C ALA A 59 -0.55 6.07 -1.77
N ALA A 60 0.17 5.05 -1.28
CA ALA A 60 1.07 5.18 -0.14
C ALA A 60 2.28 6.08 -0.47
N SER A 61 2.77 6.04 -1.70
CA SER A 61 3.95 6.79 -2.13
C SER A 61 3.65 8.15 -2.81
N SER A 62 2.40 8.41 -3.22
CA SER A 62 2.04 9.62 -3.97
C SER A 62 0.65 10.13 -3.60
N SER A 63 0.58 11.38 -3.12
CA SER A 63 -0.70 12.06 -2.85
C SER A 63 -1.54 12.22 -4.12
N TYR A 64 -0.91 12.45 -5.28
CA TYR A 64 -1.60 12.53 -6.57
C TYR A 64 -2.38 11.24 -6.86
N PHE A 65 -1.73 10.08 -6.77
CA PHE A 65 -2.40 8.80 -6.99
C PHE A 65 -3.45 8.52 -5.91
N ARG A 66 -3.21 8.91 -4.66
CA ARG A 66 -4.20 8.79 -3.59
C ARG A 66 -5.48 9.56 -3.92
N ASP A 67 -5.36 10.82 -4.32
CA ASP A 67 -6.52 11.66 -4.65
C ASP A 67 -7.21 11.20 -5.94
N LEU A 68 -6.42 10.78 -6.93
CA LEU A 68 -6.92 10.21 -8.19
C LEU A 68 -7.76 8.95 -7.93
N PHE A 69 -7.32 8.05 -7.05
CA PHE A 69 -8.02 6.80 -6.76
C PHE A 69 -9.22 6.98 -5.83
N ASN A 70 -9.25 8.01 -5.00
CA ASN A 70 -10.44 8.39 -4.24
C ASN A 70 -11.54 8.95 -5.16
N SER A 71 -11.13 9.69 -6.19
CA SER A 71 -12.05 10.32 -7.14
C SER A 71 -12.49 9.37 -8.26
N SER A 72 -11.75 8.29 -8.52
CA SER A 72 -11.99 7.39 -9.65
C SER A 72 -11.77 5.89 -9.32
N LYS A 73 -12.76 5.07 -9.70
CA LYS A 73 -12.73 3.61 -9.57
C LYS A 73 -12.28 2.90 -10.85
N SER A 74 -11.78 3.63 -11.86
CA SER A 74 -11.38 3.07 -13.15
C SER A 74 -10.15 2.18 -13.02
N SER A 75 -10.20 0.94 -13.54
CA SER A 75 -9.02 0.06 -13.57
C SER A 75 -7.93 0.55 -14.53
N VAL A 76 -8.20 1.56 -15.36
CA VAL A 76 -7.23 2.18 -16.27
C VAL A 76 -7.18 3.68 -16.00
N VAL A 77 -5.98 4.22 -15.80
CA VAL A 77 -5.75 5.66 -15.59
C VAL A 77 -4.70 6.16 -16.56
N GLU A 78 -5.00 7.24 -17.29
CA GLU A 78 -4.05 7.87 -18.20
C GLU A 78 -3.39 9.07 -17.52
N LEU A 79 -2.06 9.11 -17.52
CA LEU A 79 -1.34 10.28 -17.01
C LEU A 79 -1.23 11.35 -18.11
N PRO A 80 -1.45 12.64 -17.77
CA PRO A 80 -1.22 13.72 -18.72
C PRO A 80 0.24 13.73 -19.16
N ALA A 81 0.51 14.11 -20.42
CA ALA A 81 1.81 14.00 -21.08
C ALA A 81 2.96 14.82 -20.42
N ALA A 82 2.69 15.59 -19.37
CA ALA A 82 3.64 16.43 -18.67
C ALA A 82 3.57 16.19 -17.15
N VAL A 83 4.37 15.25 -16.66
CA VAL A 83 4.99 15.39 -15.33
C VAL A 83 6.47 15.60 -15.62
N GLN A 84 6.89 16.85 -15.68
CA GLN A 84 8.32 17.16 -15.63
C GLN A 84 8.83 16.70 -14.27
N PRO A 85 9.94 15.94 -14.18
CA PRO A 85 10.58 15.71 -12.90
C PRO A 85 11.04 17.07 -12.37
N GLN A 86 10.63 17.39 -11.14
CA GLN A 86 11.16 18.54 -10.40
C GLN A 86 12.40 18.09 -9.62
#